data_AF-A0A6L5G174-F1
#
_entry.id   AF-A0A6L5G174-F1
#
_cell.length_a   1.000
_cell.length_b   1.000
_cell.length_c   1.000
_cell.angle_alpha   90.00
_cell.angle_beta   90.00
_cell.angle_gamma   90.00
#
_symmetry.space_group_name_H-M   'P 1'
#
loop_
_entity.id
_entity.type
_entity.pdbx_description
1 polymer ?
#
loop_
_entity_poly.entity_id
_entity_poly.type
_entity_poly.pdbx_seq_one_letter_code
_entity_poly.pdbx_strand_id
1 'polypeptide(L)'
;MTVLSQHTSDINTERAFTSLKATFPRWREVMDAPTKEVADAIRSGGLADQKAPRIKAILEEITSREGAPSLGRLPSMSDAEVEDYLTSLPGVGPKTAACVLVFSMGRHAFPIDVHV
;
A
#
# COMPACT_ATOMS: atom_id res chain seq x y z
N MET A 1 -19.94 2.56 -27.18
CA MET A 1 -18.96 1.53 -26.77
C MET A 1 -18.26 2.05 -25.51
N THR A 2 -19.03 2.12 -24.42
CA THR A 2 -18.86 3.11 -23.33
C THR A 2 -19.39 2.51 -22.02
N VAL A 3 -19.10 1.22 -21.74
CA VAL A 3 -19.73 0.48 -20.61
C VAL A 3 -18.74 -0.36 -19.78
N LEU A 4 -17.52 -0.66 -20.23
CA LEU A 4 -16.66 -1.66 -19.57
C LEU A 4 -15.39 -1.13 -18.87
N SER A 5 -15.07 0.17 -18.93
CA SER A 5 -13.78 0.67 -18.41
C SER A 5 -13.84 1.36 -17.04
N GLN A 6 -15.01 1.52 -16.42
CA GLN A 6 -15.16 2.44 -15.28
C GLN A 6 -15.24 1.77 -13.90
N HIS A 7 -15.23 0.44 -13.78
CA HIS A 7 -15.35 -0.23 -12.47
C HIS A 7 -14.44 -1.46 -12.27
N THR A 8 -13.70 -1.88 -13.30
CA THR A 8 -12.95 -3.14 -13.30
C THR A 8 -11.59 -3.05 -12.58
N SER A 9 -10.98 -1.86 -12.51
CA SER A 9 -9.71 -1.68 -11.81
C SER A 9 -9.88 -1.57 -10.30
N ASP A 10 -10.94 -0.92 -9.84
CA ASP A 10 -11.15 -0.61 -8.42
C ASP A 10 -11.61 -1.85 -7.63
N ILE A 11 -12.56 -2.62 -8.18
CA ILE A 11 -13.05 -3.87 -7.56
C ILE A 11 -11.91 -4.90 -7.41
N ASN A 12 -11.03 -5.01 -8.41
CA ASN A 12 -9.90 -5.93 -8.36
C ASN A 12 -8.82 -5.47 -7.37
N THR A 13 -8.65 -4.15 -7.21
CA THR A 13 -7.74 -3.56 -6.22
C THR A 13 -8.25 -3.80 -4.81
N GLU A 14 -9.54 -3.54 -4.56
CA GLU A 14 -10.19 -3.79 -3.28
C GLU A 14 -10.13 -5.28 -2.92
N ARG A 15 -10.45 -6.18 -3.86
CA ARG A 15 -10.34 -7.63 -3.64
C ARG A 15 -8.92 -8.06 -3.31
N ALA A 16 -7.92 -7.53 -4.02
CA ALA A 16 -6.52 -7.85 -3.76
C ALA A 16 -6.08 -7.35 -2.38
N PHE A 17 -6.51 -6.16 -1.98
CA PHE A 17 -6.21 -5.61 -0.66
C PHE A 17 -6.88 -6.42 0.46
N THR A 18 -8.17 -6.72 0.32
CA THR A 18 -8.92 -7.55 1.28
C THR A 18 -8.30 -8.93 1.42
N SER A 19 -7.93 -9.57 0.31
CA SER A 19 -7.22 -10.86 0.31
C SER A 19 -5.86 -10.76 1.01
N LEU A 20 -5.05 -9.73 0.70
CA LEU A 20 -3.77 -9.50 1.36
C LEU A 20 -3.92 -9.32 2.87
N LYS A 21 -4.89 -8.53 3.33
CA LYS A 21 -5.14 -8.29 4.76
C LYS A 21 -5.74 -9.49 5.49
N ALA A 22 -6.51 -10.32 4.79
CA ALA A 22 -7.02 -11.58 5.34
C ALA A 22 -5.90 -12.62 5.53
N THR A 23 -4.95 -12.69 4.58
CA THR A 23 -3.79 -13.58 4.66
C THR A 23 -2.73 -13.06 5.64
N PHE A 24 -2.50 -11.74 5.65
CA PHE A 24 -1.48 -11.08 6.47
C PHE A 24 -2.11 -9.93 7.29
N PRO A 25 -2.65 -10.23 8.48
CA PRO A 25 -3.25 -9.24 9.36
C PRO A 25 -2.29 -8.12 9.75
N ARG A 26 -0.98 -8.40 9.88
CA ARG A 26 0.06 -7.41 10.20
C ARG A 26 1.01 -7.17 9.05
N TRP A 27 1.47 -5.92 8.89
CA TRP A 27 2.44 -5.57 7.82
C TRP A 27 3.79 -6.26 7.98
N ARG A 28 4.20 -6.57 9.22
CA ARG A 28 5.42 -7.34 9.49
C ARG A 28 5.35 -8.74 8.89
N GLU A 29 4.18 -9.37 8.90
CA GLU A 29 3.99 -10.69 8.28
C GLU A 29 4.17 -10.63 6.75
N VAL A 30 3.78 -9.53 6.09
CA VAL A 30 4.03 -9.32 4.65
C VAL A 30 5.53 -9.19 4.35
N MET A 31 6.29 -8.53 5.23
CA MET A 31 7.74 -8.39 5.08
C MET A 31 8.46 -9.73 5.28
N ASP A 32 8.04 -10.52 6.27
CA ASP A 32 8.67 -11.79 6.61
C ASP A 32 8.25 -12.92 5.65
N ALA A 33 7.08 -12.83 5.04
CA ALA A 33 6.55 -13.84 4.12
C ALA A 33 7.38 -13.97 2.83
N PRO A 34 7.45 -15.18 2.23
CA PRO A 34 8.01 -15.34 0.89
C PRO A 34 7.30 -14.44 -0.12
N THR A 35 8.05 -13.78 -1.01
CA THR A 35 7.50 -12.85 -2.01
C THR A 35 6.42 -13.50 -2.87
N LYS A 36 6.53 -14.81 -3.12
CA LYS A 36 5.53 -15.59 -3.85
C LYS A 36 4.18 -15.67 -3.12
N GLU A 37 4.17 -15.82 -1.80
CA GLU A 37 2.93 -15.86 -1.01
C GLU A 37 2.23 -14.50 -1.02
N VAL A 38 3.01 -13.42 -0.96
CA VAL A 38 2.50 -12.06 -1.14
C VAL A 38 1.89 -11.89 -2.54
N ALA A 39 2.56 -12.37 -3.58
CA ALA A 39 2.04 -12.33 -4.95
C ALA A 39 0.74 -13.13 -5.10
N ASP A 40 0.67 -14.32 -4.49
CA ASP A 40 -0.52 -15.17 -4.50
C ASP A 40 -1.71 -14.47 -3.82
N ALA A 41 -1.46 -13.79 -2.70
CA ALA A 41 -2.49 -13.05 -1.96
C ALA A 41 -3.07 -11.87 -2.76
N ILE A 42 -2.29 -11.21 -3.62
CA ILE A 42 -2.73 -10.06 -4.44
C ILE A 42 -3.05 -10.42 -5.90
N ARG A 43 -3.09 -11.71 -6.25
CA ARG A 43 -3.19 -12.17 -7.64
C ARG A 43 -4.36 -11.56 -8.41
N SER A 44 -5.50 -11.33 -7.75
CA SER A 44 -6.68 -10.71 -8.37
C SER A 44 -6.47 -9.28 -8.85
N GLY A 45 -5.47 -8.56 -8.33
CA GLY A 45 -5.15 -7.18 -8.69
C GLY A 45 -4.29 -7.03 -9.94
N GLY A 46 -3.87 -8.14 -10.57
CA GLY A 46 -3.01 -8.16 -11.76
C GLY A 46 -1.57 -7.70 -11.51
N LEU A 47 -0.63 -8.19 -12.33
CA LEU A 47 0.81 -7.92 -12.21
C LEU A 47 1.39 -8.26 -10.82
N ALA A 48 0.86 -9.29 -10.17
CA ALA A 48 1.19 -9.64 -8.79
C ALA A 48 2.69 -9.91 -8.58
N ASP A 49 3.33 -10.63 -9.51
CA ASP A 49 4.76 -10.95 -9.42
C ASP A 49 5.66 -9.71 -9.48
N GLN A 50 5.18 -8.61 -10.10
CA GLN A 50 5.90 -7.33 -10.12
C GLN A 50 5.56 -6.46 -8.90
N LYS A 51 4.31 -6.56 -8.40
CA LYS A 51 3.83 -5.76 -7.27
C LYS A 51 4.33 -6.28 -5.92
N ALA A 52 4.38 -7.59 -5.73
CA ALA A 52 4.81 -8.21 -4.47
C ALA A 52 6.22 -7.77 -4.01
N PRO A 53 7.29 -7.85 -4.84
CA PRO A 53 8.61 -7.40 -4.41
C PRO A 53 8.64 -5.89 -4.12
N ARG A 54 7.87 -5.09 -4.87
CA ARG A 54 7.77 -3.64 -4.65
C ARG A 54 7.06 -3.30 -3.33
N ILE A 55 6.00 -4.01 -2.99
CA ILE A 55 5.29 -3.84 -1.71
C ILE A 55 6.25 -4.12 -0.55
N LYS A 56 7.03 -5.20 -0.62
CA LYS A 56 8.03 -5.53 0.40
C LYS A 56 9.10 -4.44 0.51
N ALA A 57 9.66 -3.99 -0.60
CA ALA A 57 10.66 -2.92 -0.62
C ALA A 57 10.14 -1.60 -0.02
N ILE A 58 8.88 -1.25 -0.27
CA ILE A 58 8.25 -0.07 0.34
C ILE A 58 8.11 -0.25 1.86
N LEU A 59 7.66 -1.41 2.33
CA LEU A 59 7.51 -1.69 3.76
C LEU A 59 8.86 -1.70 4.49
N GLU A 60 9.89 -2.24 3.86
CA GLU A 60 11.27 -2.23 4.35
C GLU A 60 11.81 -0.79 4.46
N GLU A 61 11.60 0.04 3.42
CA GLU A 61 12.04 1.44 3.43
C GLU A 61 11.33 2.25 4.53
N ILE A 62 10.01 2.08 4.66
CA ILE A 62 9.24 2.74 5.74
C ILE A 62 9.76 2.29 7.11
N THR A 63 9.99 0.99 7.30
CA THR A 63 10.50 0.44 8.56
C THR A 63 11.90 0.94 8.87
N SER A 64 12.76 1.10 7.86
CA SER A 64 14.12 1.65 8.00
C SER A 64 14.09 3.11 8.47
N ARG A 65 13.17 3.92 7.94
CA ARG A 65 13.04 5.35 8.27
C ARG A 65 12.34 5.61 9.59
N GLU A 66 11.29 4.84 9.88
CA GLU A 66 10.36 5.11 11.00
C GLU A 66 10.52 4.13 12.16
N GLY A 67 11.36 3.09 12.03
CA GLY A 67 11.54 2.03 13.02
C GLY A 67 10.40 0.99 13.07
N ALA A 68 9.33 1.23 12.33
CA ALA A 68 8.17 0.35 12.21
C ALA A 68 7.52 0.49 10.83
N PRO A 69 6.80 -0.52 10.32
CA PRO A 69 6.01 -0.41 9.08
C PRO A 69 4.75 0.43 9.31
N SER A 70 4.94 1.69 9.69
CA SER A 70 3.93 2.62 10.17
C SER A 70 4.07 3.97 9.47
N LEU A 71 2.94 4.52 9.04
CA LEU A 71 2.84 5.89 8.52
C LEU A 71 2.22 6.84 9.56
N GLY A 72 2.31 6.51 10.85
CA GLY A 72 1.70 7.26 11.95
C GLY A 72 2.14 8.72 12.08
N ARG A 73 3.23 9.12 11.43
CA ARG A 73 3.70 10.53 11.34
C ARG A 73 2.99 11.36 10.28
N LEU A 74 2.40 10.75 9.24
CA LEU A 74 1.77 11.48 8.15
C LEU A 74 0.65 12.44 8.60
N PRO A 75 -0.20 12.13 9.60
CA PRO A 75 -1.24 13.07 10.07
C PRO A 75 -0.70 14.37 10.68
N SER A 76 0.59 14.41 11.04
CA SER A 76 1.26 15.59 11.59
C SER A 76 2.04 16.40 10.56
N MET A 77 2.09 15.93 9.31
CA MET A 77 2.80 16.55 8.20
C MET A 77 1.83 17.33 7.31
N SER A 78 2.33 18.37 6.64
CA SER A 78 1.58 19.08 5.60
C SER A 78 1.44 18.24 4.33
N ASP A 79 0.48 18.56 3.47
CA ASP A 79 0.21 17.82 2.24
C ASP A 79 1.45 17.71 1.34
N ALA A 80 2.23 18.79 1.23
CA ALA A 80 3.48 18.82 0.49
C ALA A 80 4.54 17.88 1.08
N GLU A 81 4.68 17.85 2.41
CA GLU A 81 5.62 16.95 3.07
C GLU A 81 5.22 15.48 2.95
N VAL A 82 3.91 15.19 2.97
CA VAL A 82 3.41 13.83 2.72
C VAL A 82 3.64 13.42 1.27
N GLU A 83 3.43 14.32 0.31
CA GLU A 83 3.71 14.07 -1.11
C GLU A 83 5.21 13.77 -1.34
N ASP A 84 6.09 14.60 -0.80
CA ASP A 84 7.55 14.41 -0.88
C ASP A 84 7.97 13.10 -0.21
N TYR A 85 7.43 12.79 0.97
CA TYR A 85 7.71 11.53 1.64
C TYR A 85 7.28 10.33 0.80
N LEU A 86 6.04 10.34 0.29
CA LEU A 86 5.51 9.22 -0.49
C LEU A 86 6.29 9.04 -1.79
N THR A 87 6.57 10.11 -2.53
CA THR A 87 7.31 10.04 -3.80
C THR A 87 8.78 9.64 -3.62
N SER A 88 9.35 9.83 -2.43
CA SER A 88 10.69 9.35 -2.10
C SER A 88 10.77 7.84 -1.82
N LEU A 89 9.63 7.13 -1.74
CA LEU A 89 9.60 5.68 -1.55
C LEU A 89 9.89 4.95 -2.88
N PRO A 90 10.61 3.81 -2.85
CA PRO A 90 11.03 3.11 -4.05
C PRO A 90 9.82 2.66 -4.87
N GLY A 91 9.70 3.20 -6.08
CA GLY A 91 8.56 2.92 -6.93
C GLY A 91 7.25 3.49 -6.36
N VAL A 92 7.26 4.68 -5.78
CA VAL A 92 6.04 5.45 -5.60
C VAL A 92 6.14 6.68 -6.48
N GLY A 93 5.34 6.72 -7.54
CA GLY A 93 5.29 7.86 -8.44
C GLY A 93 4.29 8.92 -7.95
N PRO A 94 4.30 10.13 -8.54
CA PRO A 94 3.38 11.22 -8.17
C PRO A 94 1.91 10.81 -8.20
N LYS A 95 1.53 9.95 -9.16
CA LYS A 95 0.16 9.43 -9.27
C LYS A 95 -0.22 8.51 -8.09
N THR A 96 0.71 7.67 -7.64
CA THR A 96 0.50 6.79 -6.48
C THR A 96 0.48 7.57 -5.19
N ALA A 97 1.37 8.56 -5.04
CA ALA A 97 1.38 9.48 -3.92
C ALA A 97 0.06 10.28 -3.84
N ALA A 98 -0.41 10.84 -4.96
CA ALA A 98 -1.70 11.53 -5.04
C ALA A 98 -2.88 10.63 -4.68
N CYS A 99 -2.89 9.35 -5.10
CA CYS A 99 -3.91 8.41 -4.64
C CYS A 99 -3.87 8.23 -3.12
N VAL A 100 -2.69 8.02 -2.54
CA VAL A 100 -2.57 7.90 -1.08
C VAL A 100 -2.99 9.20 -0.41
N LEU A 101 -2.62 10.38 -0.88
CA LEU A 101 -3.05 11.68 -0.34
C LEU A 101 -4.58 11.82 -0.38
N VAL A 102 -5.21 11.57 -1.52
CA VAL A 102 -6.68 11.68 -1.70
C VAL A 102 -7.43 10.66 -0.83
N PHE A 103 -6.95 9.42 -0.73
CA PHE A 103 -7.58 8.38 0.09
C PHE A 103 -7.20 8.47 1.59
N SER A 104 -6.05 9.06 1.94
CA SER A 104 -5.50 9.19 3.30
C SER A 104 -5.84 10.49 4.00
N MET A 105 -6.03 11.58 3.26
CA MET A 105 -6.43 12.87 3.83
C MET A 105 -7.95 13.01 3.96
N GLY A 106 -8.70 12.00 3.52
CA GLY A 106 -10.03 11.62 4.05
C GLY A 106 -9.96 10.77 5.34
N ARG A 107 -8.82 10.81 6.06
CA ARG A 107 -8.50 10.27 7.41
C ARG A 107 -9.12 8.92 7.80
N HIS A 108 -9.07 7.95 6.89
CA HIS A 108 -9.17 6.51 7.20
C HIS A 108 -8.25 5.66 6.31
N ALA A 109 -7.15 6.22 5.75
CA ALA A 109 -6.23 5.37 5.01
C ALA A 109 -5.33 4.59 5.93
N PHE A 110 -5.29 3.29 5.67
CA PHE A 110 -4.44 2.30 6.29
C PHE A 110 -4.58 2.31 7.81
N PRO A 111 -5.38 1.40 8.39
CA PRO A 111 -5.18 1.06 9.79
C PRO A 111 -3.76 0.50 9.88
N ILE A 112 -2.83 1.39 10.22
CA ILE A 112 -1.57 1.02 10.82
C ILE A 112 -2.01 0.40 12.13
N ASP A 113 -1.71 -0.88 12.28
CA ASP A 113 -2.06 -1.65 13.46
C ASP A 113 -1.42 -0.95 14.67
N VAL A 114 -2.25 -0.24 15.45
CA VAL A 114 -1.86 0.45 16.69
C VAL A 114 -2.29 -0.34 17.92
N HIS A 115 -2.61 -1.63 17.78
CA HIS A 115 -2.94 -2.48 18.92
C HIS A 115 -1.72 -3.30 19.38
N VAL A 116 -1.32 -3.01 20.63
CA VAL A 116 -0.58 -3.85 21.57
C VAL A 116 -1.22 -5.24 21.67
#